data_AF-A0A4Q0IRU3-F1
#
_entry.id   AF-A0A4Q0IRU3-F1
#
_cell.length_a   1.000
_cell.length_b   1.000
_cell.length_c   1.000
_cell.angle_alpha   90.00
_cell.angle_beta   90.00
_cell.angle_gamma   90.00
#
_symmetry.space_group_name_H-M   'P 1'
#
loop_
_entity.id
_entity.type
_entity.pdbx_description
1 polymer ?
#
loop_
_entity_poly.entity_id
_entity_poly.type
_entity_poly.pdbx_seq_one_letter_code
_entity_poly.pdbx_strand_id
1 'polypeptide(L)'
;NNQIGMPCAVLNTDGDEDFWVMEAGISHAGDMDELAPVLRPDLGLILNVGPGHTEGLGDRGVPWHKARLLAYLAEGGRGLVSADYPELVREAMASGAKLHFFSAADQRTAYRAAWLGSAPADGNAADGAPERGLYRLWLDGETCDVITPFQGAYGAENSIATAAAAHLLGLSAAEIAEGLARTRLPVQRFNRSRLGAWELIDDTYNA
;
A
#
# COMPACT_ATOMS: atom_id res chain seq x y z
N ASN A 1 2.42 -13.83 -5.03
CA ASN A 1 2.11 -13.45 -3.63
C ASN A 1 1.56 -14.62 -2.80
N ASN A 2 1.47 -15.85 -3.33
CA ASN A 2 0.98 -17.04 -2.63
C ASN A 2 2.14 -17.97 -2.22
N GLN A 3 1.82 -19.18 -1.74
CA GLN A 3 2.77 -20.17 -1.17
C GLN A 3 3.88 -20.62 -2.12
N ILE A 4 3.71 -20.39 -3.43
CA ILE A 4 4.72 -20.73 -4.43
C ILE A 4 5.37 -19.46 -4.97
N GLY A 5 4.55 -18.51 -5.44
CA GLY A 5 5.05 -17.33 -6.12
C GLY A 5 5.86 -16.41 -5.21
N MET A 6 5.51 -16.30 -3.93
CA MET A 6 6.27 -15.47 -3.00
C MET A 6 7.64 -16.10 -2.67
N PRO A 7 7.76 -17.38 -2.28
CA PRO A 7 9.07 -17.99 -2.07
C PRO A 7 9.96 -17.96 -3.32
N CYS A 8 9.40 -18.14 -4.51
CA CYS A 8 10.16 -17.97 -5.75
C CYS A 8 10.67 -16.53 -5.94
N ALA A 9 9.90 -15.51 -5.55
CA ALA A 9 10.36 -14.12 -5.59
C ALA A 9 11.51 -13.88 -4.60
N VAL A 10 11.45 -14.46 -3.41
CA VAL A 10 12.54 -14.42 -2.42
C VAL A 10 13.79 -15.13 -2.94
N LEU A 11 13.66 -16.29 -3.60
CA LEU A 11 14.81 -17.01 -4.16
C LEU A 11 15.44 -16.34 -5.38
N ASN A 12 14.75 -15.37 -5.99
CA ASN A 12 15.26 -14.60 -7.11
C ASN A 12 16.01 -13.33 -6.68
N THR A 13 16.08 -13.02 -5.38
CA THR A 13 16.93 -11.93 -4.89
C THR A 13 18.38 -12.36 -4.90
N ASP A 14 19.29 -11.41 -5.12
CA ASP A 14 20.74 -11.66 -5.06
C ASP A 14 21.37 -11.21 -3.75
N GLY A 15 20.66 -10.37 -2.97
CA GLY A 15 21.10 -9.86 -1.68
C GLY A 15 21.96 -8.61 -1.77
N ASP A 16 22.19 -8.08 -2.96
CA ASP A 16 22.86 -6.78 -3.17
C ASP A 16 21.85 -5.61 -3.08
N GLU A 17 20.55 -5.90 -2.94
CA GLU A 17 19.50 -4.89 -2.80
C GLU A 17 19.43 -4.29 -1.40
N ASP A 18 19.25 -2.97 -1.30
CA ASP A 18 19.04 -2.28 -0.01
C ASP A 18 17.69 -2.63 0.64
N PHE A 19 16.68 -2.98 -0.19
CA PHE A 19 15.31 -3.25 0.25
C PHE A 19 14.66 -4.36 -0.56
N TRP A 20 13.85 -5.18 0.11
CA TRP A 20 12.92 -6.11 -0.52
C TRP A 20 11.47 -5.69 -0.23
N VAL A 21 10.67 -5.54 -1.29
CA VAL A 21 9.24 -5.24 -1.17
C VAL A 21 8.45 -6.45 -1.70
N MET A 22 7.90 -7.23 -0.77
CA MET A 22 7.25 -8.50 -1.07
C MET A 22 5.74 -8.43 -0.78
N GLU A 23 4.93 -8.89 -1.72
CA GLU A 23 3.48 -9.00 -1.55
C GLU A 23 3.09 -10.39 -1.04
N ALA A 24 2.30 -10.44 0.03
CA ALA A 24 1.69 -11.65 0.58
C ALA A 24 0.16 -11.57 0.51
N GLY A 25 -0.44 -12.51 -0.22
CA GLY A 25 -1.89 -12.65 -0.37
C GLY A 25 -2.43 -13.80 0.47
N ILE A 26 -3.66 -13.66 0.97
CA ILE A 26 -4.39 -14.73 1.67
C ILE A 26 -5.66 -15.07 0.89
N SER A 27 -5.99 -16.35 0.83
CA SER A 27 -7.19 -16.91 0.22
C SER A 27 -7.83 -17.98 1.10
N HIS A 28 -7.02 -18.73 1.85
CA HIS A 28 -7.45 -19.76 2.79
C HIS A 28 -6.95 -19.50 4.21
N ALA A 29 -7.64 -20.09 5.18
CA ALA A 29 -7.19 -20.06 6.56
C ALA A 29 -5.79 -20.69 6.69
N GLY A 30 -4.88 -19.99 7.36
CA GLY A 30 -3.50 -20.42 7.56
C GLY A 30 -2.50 -19.93 6.50
N ASP A 31 -2.96 -19.34 5.39
CA ASP A 31 -2.05 -18.86 4.33
C ASP A 31 -0.97 -17.92 4.85
N MET A 32 -1.35 -16.94 5.69
CA MET A 32 -0.38 -16.00 6.26
C MET A 32 0.57 -16.68 7.25
N ASP A 33 0.12 -17.72 7.96
CA ASP A 33 0.96 -18.50 8.86
C ASP A 33 2.02 -19.33 8.11
N GLU A 34 1.81 -19.62 6.83
CA GLU A 34 2.81 -20.26 5.97
C GLU A 34 3.73 -19.24 5.30
N LEU A 35 3.18 -18.11 4.83
CA LEU A 35 3.92 -17.09 4.10
C LEU A 35 4.82 -16.25 5.00
N ALA A 36 4.31 -15.82 6.15
CA ALA A 36 4.98 -14.84 7.00
C ALA A 36 6.29 -15.36 7.63
N PRO A 37 6.41 -16.65 8.04
CA PRO A 37 7.70 -17.20 8.51
C PRO A 37 8.79 -17.24 7.44
N VAL A 38 8.44 -17.28 6.16
CA VAL A 38 9.39 -17.20 5.05
C VAL A 38 9.81 -15.75 4.82
N LEU A 39 8.86 -14.81 4.89
CA LEU A 39 9.13 -13.38 4.68
C LEU A 39 9.91 -12.73 5.82
N ARG A 40 9.53 -13.01 7.07
CA ARG A 40 10.06 -12.39 8.30
C ARG A 40 10.42 -10.90 8.15
N PRO A 41 9.44 -10.04 7.85
CA PRO A 41 9.73 -8.67 7.46
C PRO A 41 10.16 -7.80 8.64
N ASP A 42 11.07 -6.86 8.39
CA ASP A 42 11.41 -5.77 9.33
C ASP A 42 10.26 -4.75 9.46
N LEU A 43 9.46 -4.61 8.40
CA LEU A 43 8.27 -3.76 8.34
C LEU A 43 7.09 -4.54 7.73
N GLY A 44 6.12 -4.93 8.55
CA GLY A 44 4.89 -5.57 8.08
C GLY A 44 3.81 -4.54 7.77
N LEU A 45 3.46 -4.35 6.50
CA LEU A 45 2.40 -3.43 6.06
C LEU A 45 1.07 -4.16 5.84
N ILE A 46 0.01 -3.73 6.50
CA ILE A 46 -1.36 -4.18 6.23
C ILE A 46 -2.19 -3.00 5.73
N LEU A 47 -2.44 -3.02 4.42
CA LEU A 47 -3.03 -1.91 3.68
C LEU A 47 -4.50 -1.66 4.04
N ASN A 48 -5.37 -2.66 3.86
CA ASN A 48 -6.81 -2.52 4.10
C ASN A 48 -7.49 -3.87 4.37
N VAL A 49 -8.77 -3.80 4.73
CA VAL A 49 -9.68 -4.95 4.79
C VAL A 49 -10.88 -4.68 3.89
N GLY A 50 -11.07 -5.54 2.89
CA GLY A 50 -12.24 -5.54 2.02
C GLY A 50 -12.90 -6.91 1.96
N PRO A 51 -14.13 -7.00 1.42
CA PRO A 51 -14.91 -8.25 1.36
C PRO A 51 -14.42 -9.29 0.33
N GLY A 52 -13.22 -9.14 -0.22
CA GLY A 52 -12.67 -10.09 -1.20
C GLY A 52 -12.28 -11.44 -0.57
N HIS A 53 -12.59 -12.54 -1.27
CA HIS A 53 -12.15 -13.91 -0.97
C HIS A 53 -12.47 -14.42 0.45
N THR A 54 -13.62 -14.02 1.01
CA THR A 54 -14.05 -14.44 2.35
C THR A 54 -14.44 -15.91 2.45
N GLU A 55 -14.88 -16.54 1.35
CA GLU A 55 -15.36 -17.92 1.33
C GLU A 55 -14.32 -18.95 1.83
N GLY A 56 -13.02 -18.72 1.60
CA GLY A 56 -11.95 -19.64 2.00
C GLY A 56 -11.37 -19.40 3.40
N LEU A 57 -11.72 -18.29 4.06
CA LEU A 57 -11.07 -17.83 5.29
C LEU A 57 -11.79 -18.29 6.58
N GLY A 58 -12.95 -18.91 6.47
CA GLY A 58 -13.73 -19.37 7.63
C GLY A 58 -14.15 -18.24 8.58
N ASP A 59 -14.37 -18.58 9.85
CA ASP A 59 -15.17 -17.74 10.75
C ASP A 59 -14.41 -16.58 11.41
N ARG A 60 -13.08 -16.56 11.35
CA ARG A 60 -12.25 -15.54 12.04
C ARG A 60 -12.18 -14.21 11.32
N GLY A 61 -12.57 -14.16 10.04
CA GLY A 61 -12.60 -12.96 9.22
C GLY A 61 -11.25 -12.51 8.67
N VAL A 62 -11.29 -11.73 7.59
CA VAL A 62 -10.12 -11.19 6.87
C VAL A 62 -9.17 -10.39 7.77
N PRO A 63 -9.63 -9.50 8.70
CA PRO A 63 -8.73 -8.76 9.58
C PRO A 63 -7.81 -9.66 10.40
N TRP A 64 -8.36 -10.74 10.98
CA TRP A 64 -7.61 -11.68 11.82
C TRP A 64 -6.51 -12.38 11.02
N HIS A 65 -6.86 -12.90 9.84
CA HIS A 65 -5.89 -13.61 8.98
C HIS A 65 -4.79 -12.70 8.45
N LYS A 66 -5.12 -11.46 8.04
CA LYS A 66 -4.09 -10.49 7.63
C LYS A 66 -3.18 -10.10 8.79
N ALA A 67 -3.74 -9.89 9.98
CA ALA A 67 -2.98 -9.52 11.18
C ALA A 67 -1.99 -10.59 11.65
N ARG A 68 -2.13 -11.85 11.21
CA ARG A 68 -1.14 -12.91 11.47
C ARG A 68 0.27 -12.52 11.02
N LEU A 69 0.42 -11.70 9.98
CA LEU A 69 1.71 -11.16 9.53
C LEU A 69 2.52 -10.57 10.69
N LEU A 70 1.85 -9.88 11.61
CA LEU A 70 2.48 -9.15 12.72
C LEU A 70 3.09 -10.08 13.77
N ALA A 71 2.67 -11.35 13.83
CA ALA A 71 3.24 -12.34 14.74
C ALA A 71 4.59 -12.89 14.25
N TYR A 72 4.98 -12.60 13.00
CA TYR A 72 6.19 -13.13 12.36
C TYR A 72 7.15 -12.04 11.90
N LEU A 73 7.01 -10.83 12.43
CA LEU A 73 7.98 -9.76 12.21
C LEU A 73 9.38 -10.22 12.67
N ALA A 74 10.42 -9.73 12.00
CA ALA A 74 11.79 -9.90 12.46
C ALA A 74 11.98 -9.30 13.87
N GLU A 75 13.06 -9.70 14.56
CA GLU A 75 13.40 -9.11 15.84
C GLU A 75 13.64 -7.60 15.69
N GLY A 76 12.96 -6.78 16.49
CA GLY A 76 12.97 -5.32 16.35
C GLY A 76 12.10 -4.77 15.21
N GLY A 77 11.44 -5.64 14.45
CA GLY A 77 10.51 -5.30 13.39
C GLY A 77 9.26 -4.58 13.90
N ARG A 78 8.54 -3.94 12.98
CA ARG A 78 7.36 -3.14 13.29
C ARG A 78 6.22 -3.35 12.30
N GLY A 79 4.99 -3.19 12.77
CA GLY A 79 3.80 -3.19 11.93
C GLY A 79 3.44 -1.77 11.48
N LEU A 80 2.96 -1.63 10.26
CA LEU A 80 2.32 -0.43 9.73
C LEU A 80 0.93 -0.81 9.25
N VAL A 81 -0.11 -0.24 9.86
CA VAL A 81 -1.48 -0.72 9.71
C VAL A 81 -2.43 0.43 9.43
N SER A 82 -3.40 0.23 8.54
CA SER A 82 -4.47 1.22 8.33
C SER A 82 -5.34 1.35 9.58
N ALA A 83 -5.49 2.58 10.07
CA ALA A 83 -6.38 2.94 11.17
C ALA A 83 -7.85 3.05 10.73
N ASP A 84 -8.13 2.98 9.43
CA ASP A 84 -9.47 3.19 8.88
C ASP A 84 -10.38 1.95 9.04
N TYR A 85 -9.82 0.84 9.53
CA TYR A 85 -10.51 -0.44 9.74
C TYR A 85 -10.47 -0.84 11.22
N PRO A 86 -11.52 -0.53 12.01
CA PRO A 86 -11.52 -0.79 13.46
C PRO A 86 -11.25 -2.24 13.85
N GLU A 87 -11.75 -3.21 13.08
CA GLU A 87 -11.49 -4.62 13.32
C GLU A 87 -10.01 -4.98 13.09
N LEU A 88 -9.39 -4.44 12.03
CA LEU A 88 -7.97 -4.63 11.78
C LEU A 88 -7.12 -4.01 12.89
N VAL A 89 -7.47 -2.81 13.35
CA VAL A 89 -6.78 -2.15 14.47
C VAL A 89 -6.86 -3.02 15.72
N ARG A 90 -8.02 -3.60 16.03
CA ARG A 90 -8.19 -4.52 17.17
C ARG A 90 -7.27 -5.73 17.05
N GLU A 91 -7.28 -6.42 15.92
CA GLU A 91 -6.44 -7.61 15.71
C GLU A 91 -4.95 -7.27 15.71
N ALA A 92 -4.58 -6.13 15.12
CA ALA A 92 -3.21 -5.64 15.13
C ALA A 92 -2.72 -5.35 16.55
N MET A 93 -3.49 -4.62 17.36
CA MET A 93 -3.11 -4.36 18.76
C MET A 93 -3.02 -5.64 19.59
N ALA A 94 -3.87 -6.63 19.32
CA ALA A 94 -3.82 -7.93 19.99
C ALA A 94 -2.55 -8.74 19.67
N SER A 95 -1.85 -8.43 18.58
CA SER A 95 -0.57 -9.10 18.22
C SER A 95 0.57 -8.78 19.19
N GLY A 96 0.50 -7.65 19.92
CA GLY A 96 1.58 -7.18 20.79
C GLY A 96 2.80 -6.61 20.05
N ALA A 97 2.76 -6.50 18.71
CA ALA A 97 3.83 -5.90 17.92
C ALA A 97 3.98 -4.39 18.19
N LYS A 98 5.15 -3.84 17.84
CA LYS A 98 5.34 -2.39 17.76
C LYS A 98 4.60 -1.87 16.52
N LEU A 99 3.61 -1.01 16.69
CA LEU A 99 2.74 -0.57 15.61
C LEU A 99 2.91 0.92 15.29
N HIS A 100 2.85 1.22 14.01
CA HIS A 100 2.55 2.53 13.44
C HIS A 100 1.22 2.45 12.70
N PHE A 101 0.49 3.56 12.68
CA PHE A 101 -0.79 3.64 11.99
C PHE A 101 -0.77 4.72 10.93
N PHE A 102 -1.44 4.47 9.82
CA PHE A 102 -1.73 5.45 8.79
C PHE A 102 -3.24 5.54 8.54
N SER A 103 -3.68 6.64 7.93
CA SER A 103 -5.11 6.85 7.65
C SER A 103 -5.34 7.80 6.48
N ALA A 104 -6.37 7.54 5.68
CA ALA A 104 -6.92 8.49 4.72
C ALA A 104 -8.20 9.18 5.23
N ALA A 105 -8.77 8.73 6.36
CA ALA A 105 -10.01 9.25 6.93
C ALA A 105 -9.82 10.07 8.23
N ASP A 106 -8.98 9.62 9.17
CA ASP A 106 -8.69 10.28 10.44
C ASP A 106 -7.57 11.33 10.30
N GLN A 107 -7.97 12.59 10.44
CA GLN A 107 -7.08 13.75 10.36
C GLN A 107 -6.12 13.91 11.57
N ARG A 108 -6.20 13.04 12.58
CA ARG A 108 -5.36 13.08 13.78
C ARG A 108 -4.21 12.08 13.75
N THR A 109 -4.26 11.10 12.84
CA THR A 109 -3.18 10.10 12.71
C THR A 109 -1.90 10.77 12.25
N ALA A 110 -0.76 10.38 12.84
CA ALA A 110 0.56 10.95 12.54
C ALA A 110 0.93 10.79 11.05
N TYR A 111 0.64 9.60 10.50
CA TYR A 111 0.68 9.32 9.08
C TYR A 111 -0.73 9.46 8.50
N ARG A 112 -0.95 10.46 7.66
CA ARG A 112 -2.27 10.63 7.01
C ARG A 112 -2.17 11.26 5.63
N ALA A 113 -3.21 11.09 4.83
CA ALA A 113 -3.33 11.74 3.54
C ALA A 113 -4.65 12.48 3.35
N ALA A 114 -4.63 13.48 2.47
CA ALA A 114 -5.81 14.14 1.94
C ALA A 114 -5.72 14.26 0.42
N TRP A 115 -6.83 14.00 -0.27
CA TRP A 115 -6.98 14.29 -1.69
C TRP A 115 -7.22 15.78 -1.90
N LEU A 116 -6.39 16.43 -2.73
CA LEU A 116 -6.50 17.86 -3.03
C LEU A 116 -7.14 18.15 -4.38
N GLY A 117 -7.35 17.13 -5.22
CA GLY A 117 -7.90 17.28 -6.57
C GLY A 117 -6.90 16.90 -7.65
N SER A 118 -7.27 17.14 -8.91
CA SER A 118 -6.37 16.94 -10.04
C SER A 118 -5.13 17.82 -9.90
N ALA A 119 -3.97 17.27 -10.26
CA ALA A 119 -2.74 18.04 -10.26
C ALA A 119 -2.79 19.20 -11.28
N PRO A 120 -2.08 20.31 -11.02
CA PRO A 120 -1.96 21.39 -11.99
C PRO A 120 -1.45 20.89 -13.34
N ALA A 121 -1.93 21.51 -14.42
CA ALA A 121 -1.43 21.20 -15.76
C ALA A 121 0.08 21.46 -15.82
N ASP A 122 0.85 20.44 -16.21
CA ASP A 122 2.25 20.61 -16.54
C ASP A 122 2.32 21.25 -17.93
N GLY A 123 2.81 22.48 -18.02
CA GLY A 123 2.93 23.21 -19.28
C GLY A 123 3.89 22.58 -20.29
N ASN A 124 4.70 21.59 -19.85
CA ASN A 124 5.58 20.79 -20.71
C ASN A 124 5.00 19.42 -21.04
N ALA A 125 3.82 19.06 -20.53
CA ALA A 125 3.19 17.80 -20.86
C ALA A 125 2.75 17.77 -22.32
N ALA A 126 2.95 16.63 -22.97
CA ALA A 126 2.44 16.40 -24.31
C ALA A 126 0.91 16.51 -24.33
N ASP A 127 0.35 16.97 -25.45
CA ASP A 127 -1.10 16.99 -25.66
C ASP A 127 -1.69 15.59 -25.43
N GLY A 128 -2.66 15.50 -24.52
CA GLY A 128 -3.29 14.23 -24.14
C GLY A 128 -2.54 13.42 -23.08
N ALA A 129 -1.56 14.01 -22.38
CA ALA A 129 -0.95 13.38 -21.22
C ALA A 129 -2.01 12.94 -20.20
N PRO A 130 -1.83 11.77 -19.55
CA PRO A 130 -2.76 11.27 -18.57
C PRO A 130 -2.87 12.23 -17.39
N GLU A 131 -4.10 12.40 -16.97
CA GLU A 131 -4.49 13.30 -15.91
C GLU A 131 -3.97 12.77 -14.56
N ARG A 132 -3.32 13.63 -13.76
CA ARG A 132 -2.60 13.24 -12.54
C ARG A 132 -3.33 13.68 -11.27
N GLY A 133 -3.04 13.04 -10.15
CA GLY A 133 -3.66 13.35 -8.87
C GLY A 133 -2.73 14.12 -7.93
N LEU A 134 -3.26 15.08 -7.16
CA LEU A 134 -2.56 15.82 -6.12
C LEU A 134 -3.05 15.40 -4.72
N TYR A 135 -2.11 15.02 -3.86
CA TYR A 135 -2.38 14.59 -2.50
C TYR A 135 -1.48 15.35 -1.53
N ARG A 136 -2.00 15.66 -0.34
CA ARG A 136 -1.18 16.09 0.80
C ARG A 136 -0.92 14.90 1.71
N LEU A 137 0.34 14.68 2.05
CA LEU A 137 0.78 13.67 2.98
C LEU A 137 1.34 14.32 4.23
N TRP A 138 0.97 13.80 5.39
CA TRP A 138 1.61 14.10 6.67
C TRP A 138 2.37 12.87 7.12
N LEU A 139 3.66 13.03 7.40
CA LEU A 139 4.61 11.97 7.70
C LEU A 139 5.23 12.24 9.07
N ASP A 140 4.43 12.07 10.13
CA ASP A 140 4.90 12.20 11.53
C ASP A 140 5.66 13.51 11.83
N GLY A 141 4.96 14.63 11.67
CA GLY A 141 5.53 15.97 11.88
C GLY A 141 6.07 16.63 10.62
N GLU A 142 6.34 15.86 9.56
CA GLU A 142 6.63 16.38 8.23
C GLU A 142 5.37 16.46 7.35
N THR A 143 5.39 17.30 6.32
CA THR A 143 4.29 17.44 5.37
C THR A 143 4.83 17.68 3.97
N CYS A 144 4.31 16.95 2.99
CA CYS A 144 4.61 17.18 1.58
C CYS A 144 3.37 17.02 0.72
N ASP A 145 3.35 17.74 -0.40
CA ASP A 145 2.37 17.53 -1.46
C ASP A 145 3.01 16.62 -2.53
N VAL A 146 2.26 15.62 -2.98
CA VAL A 146 2.73 14.63 -3.95
C VAL A 146 1.79 14.58 -5.15
N ILE A 147 2.38 14.40 -6.33
CA ILE A 147 1.65 14.20 -7.57
C ILE A 147 1.79 12.74 -7.96
N THR A 148 0.70 12.03 -8.22
CA THR A 148 0.71 10.61 -8.58
C THR A 148 0.12 10.39 -9.99
N PRO A 149 0.41 9.26 -10.66
CA PRO A 149 -0.18 8.94 -11.98
C PRO A 149 -1.66 8.53 -11.90
N PHE A 150 -2.18 8.25 -10.71
CA PHE A 150 -3.60 7.92 -10.48
C PHE A 150 -4.36 9.13 -9.94
N GLN A 151 -5.68 9.07 -10.00
CA GLN A 151 -6.56 10.18 -9.60
C GLN A 151 -7.70 9.72 -8.72
N GLY A 152 -8.01 10.53 -7.72
CA GLY A 152 -9.20 10.36 -6.89
C GLY A 152 -8.88 9.98 -5.45
N ALA A 153 -9.89 10.10 -4.59
CA ALA A 153 -9.73 9.92 -3.15
C ALA A 153 -9.24 8.51 -2.76
N TYR A 154 -9.56 7.48 -3.55
CA TYR A 154 -9.09 6.11 -3.31
C TYR A 154 -7.56 5.99 -3.29
N GLY A 155 -6.87 6.85 -4.04
CA GLY A 155 -5.41 6.86 -4.09
C GLY A 155 -4.75 7.35 -2.80
N ALA A 156 -5.50 8.03 -1.92
CA ALA A 156 -4.96 8.60 -0.68
C ALA A 156 -4.46 7.50 0.26
N GLU A 157 -5.22 6.40 0.41
CA GLU A 157 -4.85 5.27 1.27
C GLU A 157 -3.55 4.61 0.81
N ASN A 158 -3.46 4.25 -0.47
CA ASN A 158 -2.25 3.63 -1.04
C ASN A 158 -1.04 4.58 -0.96
N SER A 159 -1.27 5.87 -1.19
CA SER A 159 -0.21 6.89 -1.15
C SER A 159 0.35 7.02 0.26
N ILE A 160 -0.50 7.14 1.28
CA ILE A 160 0.01 7.27 2.65
C ILE A 160 0.61 5.98 3.19
N ALA A 161 0.06 4.81 2.85
CA ALA A 161 0.63 3.54 3.24
C ALA A 161 2.08 3.40 2.72
N THR A 162 2.28 3.72 1.43
CA THR A 162 3.60 3.67 0.79
C THR A 162 4.55 4.72 1.37
N ALA A 163 4.08 5.96 1.52
CA ALA A 163 4.89 7.05 2.05
C ALA A 163 5.28 6.85 3.51
N ALA A 164 4.37 6.35 4.35
CA ALA A 164 4.65 6.02 5.74
C ALA A 164 5.68 4.89 5.83
N ALA A 165 5.59 3.86 4.98
CA ALA A 165 6.57 2.79 4.93
C ALA A 165 7.97 3.33 4.57
N ALA A 166 8.06 4.12 3.48
CA ALA A 166 9.31 4.74 3.05
C ALA A 166 9.91 5.68 4.12
N HIS A 167 9.08 6.49 4.76
CA HIS A 167 9.51 7.39 5.83
C HIS A 167 10.05 6.64 7.05
N LEU A 168 9.38 5.55 7.46
CA LEU A 168 9.85 4.68 8.55
C LEU A 168 11.18 3.98 8.23
N LEU A 169 11.49 3.81 6.94
CA LEU A 169 12.76 3.28 6.43
C LEU A 169 13.83 4.36 6.20
N GLY A 170 13.52 5.63 6.47
CA GLY A 170 14.48 6.74 6.47
C GLY A 170 14.51 7.58 5.20
N LEU A 171 13.60 7.37 4.25
CA LEU A 171 13.49 8.24 3.08
C LEU A 171 12.89 9.59 3.48
N SER A 172 13.46 10.66 2.91
CA SER A 172 12.97 12.02 3.09
C SER A 172 11.64 12.25 2.37
N ALA A 173 10.88 13.26 2.83
CA ALA A 173 9.65 13.68 2.16
C ALA A 173 9.85 14.04 0.67
N ALA A 174 11.05 14.53 0.30
CA ALA A 174 11.40 14.84 -1.09
C ALA A 174 11.59 13.59 -1.94
N GLU A 175 12.33 12.59 -1.45
CA GLU A 175 12.52 11.30 -2.13
C GLU A 175 11.18 10.55 -2.30
N ILE A 176 10.33 10.60 -1.28
CA ILE A 176 8.98 10.02 -1.32
C ILE A 176 8.12 10.71 -2.40
N ALA A 177 8.13 12.04 -2.43
CA ALA A 177 7.38 12.81 -3.43
C ALA A 177 7.86 12.51 -4.86
N GLU A 178 9.18 12.43 -5.07
CA GLU A 178 9.77 12.09 -6.37
C GLU A 178 9.41 10.66 -6.79
N GLY A 179 9.52 9.69 -5.87
CA GLY A 179 9.18 8.29 -6.10
C GLY A 179 7.73 8.12 -6.53
N LEU A 180 6.80 8.71 -5.77
CA LEU A 180 5.36 8.66 -6.08
C LEU A 180 5.03 9.34 -7.42
N ALA A 181 5.77 10.40 -7.78
CA ALA A 181 5.62 11.08 -9.06
C ALA A 181 6.11 10.27 -10.25
N ARG A 182 6.98 9.28 -10.04
CA ARG A 182 7.54 8.42 -11.09
C ARG A 182 6.90 7.05 -11.16
N THR A 183 5.97 6.74 -10.26
CA THR A 183 5.24 5.46 -10.22
C THR A 183 4.64 5.13 -11.58
N ARG A 184 4.71 3.86 -11.95
CA ARG A 184 3.97 3.30 -13.09
C ARG A 184 2.90 2.37 -12.57
N LEU A 185 1.65 2.61 -12.97
CA LEU A 185 0.56 1.73 -12.62
C LEU A 185 0.72 0.38 -13.34
N PRO A 186 0.36 -0.74 -12.69
CA PRO A 186 0.21 -2.01 -13.38
C PRO A 186 -0.80 -1.88 -14.53
N VAL A 187 -0.58 -2.65 -15.60
CA VAL A 187 -1.58 -2.76 -16.69
C VAL A 187 -2.93 -3.22 -16.12
N GLN A 188 -4.02 -2.85 -16.78
CA GLN A 188 -5.39 -3.24 -16.40
C GLN A 188 -5.88 -2.81 -15.00
N ARG A 189 -5.21 -1.87 -14.32
CA ARG A 189 -5.67 -1.27 -13.05
C ARG A 189 -5.93 0.22 -13.22
N PHE A 190 -7.19 0.56 -13.48
CA PHE A 190 -7.68 1.92 -13.69
C PHE A 190 -6.84 2.76 -14.68
N ASN A 191 -6.32 2.11 -15.73
CA ASN A 191 -5.48 2.80 -16.71
C ASN A 191 -6.34 3.62 -17.66
N ARG A 192 -6.17 4.94 -17.61
CA ARG A 192 -6.89 5.87 -18.49
C ARG A 192 -6.05 6.20 -19.71
N SER A 193 -6.65 6.09 -20.89
CA SER A 193 -6.05 6.49 -22.16
C SER A 193 -7.09 7.16 -23.06
N ARG A 194 -6.63 8.00 -24.00
CA ARG A 194 -7.50 8.62 -25.01
C ARG A 194 -7.40 7.89 -26.34
N LEU A 195 -8.56 7.62 -26.93
CA LEU A 195 -8.71 7.09 -28.29
C LEU A 195 -9.53 8.07 -29.11
N GLY A 196 -8.86 9.08 -29.68
CA GLY A 196 -9.52 10.18 -30.37
C GLY A 196 -10.38 11.00 -29.40
N ALA A 197 -11.70 11.02 -29.61
CA ALA A 197 -12.66 11.70 -28.74
C ALA A 197 -13.11 10.86 -27.53
N TRP A 198 -12.67 9.59 -27.44
CA TRP A 198 -13.09 8.66 -26.40
C TRP A 198 -12.06 8.57 -25.28
N GLU A 199 -12.54 8.45 -24.05
CA GLU A 199 -11.75 8.01 -22.91
C GLU A 199 -11.95 6.51 -22.69
N LEU A 200 -10.84 5.77 -22.67
CA LEU A 200 -10.81 4.36 -22.34
C LEU A 200 -10.25 4.21 -20.92
N ILE A 201 -11.02 3.53 -20.06
CA ILE A 201 -10.59 3.13 -18.72
C ILE A 201 -10.40 1.62 -18.73
N ASP A 202 -9.16 1.16 -18.71
CA ASP A 202 -8.81 -0.26 -18.60
C ASP A 202 -8.62 -0.63 -17.13
N ASP A 203 -9.68 -1.20 -16.56
CA ASP A 203 -9.73 -1.75 -15.20
C ASP A 203 -10.10 -3.25 -15.24
N THR A 204 -9.55 -3.97 -16.23
CA THR A 204 -9.95 -5.35 -16.55
C THR A 204 -9.19 -6.43 -15.78
N TYR A 205 -8.35 -6.05 -14.81
CA TYR A 205 -7.50 -7.00 -14.07
C TYR A 205 -8.30 -7.98 -13.20
N ASN A 206 -9.32 -7.50 -12.49
CA ASN A 206 -10.20 -8.28 -11.61
C ASN A 206 -11.58 -7.62 -11.48
N ALA A 207 -12.58 -8.37 -11.00
CA ALA A 207 -13.95 -7.90 -10.74
C ALA A 207 -14.60 -8.69 -9.60
#